data_AF-A0A411HKB2-F1
#
_entry.id   AF-A0A411HKB2-F1
#
_cell.length_a   1.000
_cell.length_b   1.000
_cell.length_c   1.000
_cell.angle_alpha   90.00
_cell.angle_beta   90.00
_cell.angle_gamma   90.00
#
_symmetry.space_group_name_H-M   'P 1'
#
loop_
_entity.id
_entity.type
_entity.pdbx_description
1 polymer ?
#
loop_
_entity_poly.entity_id
_entity_poly.type
_entity_poly.pdbx_seq_one_letter_code
_entity_poly.pdbx_strand_id
1 'polypeptide(L)'
;MKRIISLCALLVLAQIAYADVYVLESDGLAAKHQTQAVPGQHVAGTPINAHTAKPGEKLHGIPLGGVHPTATGSQALIDASGLKYFINTNITFSTTSSASGAMSEASYTHAVAATTMNGGTTNSTLNDAFDGYNTLCVSLNGTLANCATGNANFTIYNQNGASTSECNGRQIVFPTQVVGAPPPPVGAVNAGIAGVLNVSRKVYVPTDDTFARWLEVVTNTSAAPLTFSVLSSNNLGSDNNTKITATSTGTIPPTIADKWVATFQNYSGTTSSDPREGHVLQGAGAATPLSAISFADSDDNPWWGFTVTLNPGQTKIIMHFVTGQPGKVAAATQAARLATLPPTSLECLSTTERAEITNFAAAVPPPAAVPSMSPLGLALLALAGCGVALFALRRRA
;
A
#
# COMPACT_ATOMS: atom_id res chain seq x y z
N MET A 1 -47.43 31.35 37.84
CA MET A 1 -47.70 32.17 36.63
C MET A 1 -46.91 33.46 36.79
N LYS A 2 -45.94 33.75 35.89
CA LYS A 2 -44.98 34.90 35.91
C LYS A 2 -43.89 34.77 36.99
N ARG A 3 -42.57 34.67 36.73
CA ARG A 3 -41.73 34.96 35.56
C ARG A 3 -40.53 34.00 35.53
N ILE A 4 -40.40 33.34 34.39
CA ILE A 4 -39.18 32.74 33.83
C ILE A 4 -38.38 33.92 33.21
N ILE A 5 -37.09 33.70 32.94
CA ILE A 5 -36.19 34.43 32.01
C ILE A 5 -35.15 35.33 32.73
N SER A 6 -33.97 34.75 32.95
CA SER A 6 -32.65 35.40 32.88
C SER A 6 -31.59 34.33 33.22
N LEU A 7 -30.47 34.15 32.51
CA LEU A 7 -30.05 34.54 31.17
C LEU A 7 -28.76 33.71 30.96
N CYS A 8 -28.77 32.82 29.96
CA CYS A 8 -27.56 32.15 29.50
C CYS A 8 -26.61 33.18 28.88
N ALA A 9 -25.41 33.35 29.43
CA ALA A 9 -24.28 33.94 28.73
C ALA A 9 -22.98 33.65 29.50
N LEU A 10 -22.34 32.52 29.22
CA LEU A 10 -20.88 32.37 29.32
C LEU A 10 -20.50 30.98 28.79
N LEU A 11 -20.23 30.85 27.49
CA LEU A 11 -19.33 29.82 26.94
C LEU A 11 -19.14 30.03 25.43
N VAL A 12 -18.35 31.03 25.03
CA VAL A 12 -17.70 31.05 23.71
C VAL A 12 -16.39 31.80 23.86
N LEU A 13 -15.27 31.08 23.83
CA LEU A 13 -13.96 31.57 23.37
C LEU A 13 -12.91 30.45 23.55
N ALA A 14 -12.64 29.71 22.46
CA ALA A 14 -11.32 29.15 22.16
C ALA A 14 -11.42 28.32 20.88
N GLN A 15 -11.15 28.91 19.71
CA GLN A 15 -10.41 28.29 18.60
C GLN A 15 -9.96 29.41 17.66
N ILE A 16 -8.66 29.43 17.34
CA ILE A 16 -8.03 29.60 16.01
C ILE A 16 -6.55 29.88 16.26
N ALA A 17 -5.71 28.91 15.90
CA ALA A 17 -4.34 29.15 15.47
C ALA A 17 -3.99 28.02 14.49
N TYR A 18 -4.24 28.26 13.21
CA TYR A 18 -3.61 27.54 12.12
C TYR A 18 -2.17 28.05 12.03
N ALA A 19 -1.20 27.14 11.96
CA ALA A 19 0.16 27.46 11.54
C ALA A 19 0.41 26.71 10.23
N ASP A 20 0.36 27.46 9.13
CA ASP A 20 0.92 27.10 7.84
C ASP A 20 2.44 27.05 7.98
N VAL A 21 3.06 25.92 7.62
CA VAL A 21 4.50 25.83 7.41
C VAL A 21 4.74 25.76 5.92
N TYR A 22 5.18 26.88 5.36
CA TYR A 22 5.82 26.95 4.05
C TYR A 22 7.18 26.25 4.13
N VAL A 23 7.37 25.18 3.37
CA VAL A 23 8.70 24.65 3.06
C VAL A 23 9.25 25.49 1.92
N LEU A 24 10.23 26.33 2.23
CA LEU A 24 11.04 27.01 1.24
C LEU A 24 12.07 26.02 0.68
N GLU A 25 12.11 25.91 -0.64
CA GLU A 25 13.18 25.23 -1.38
C GLU A 25 14.53 25.89 -1.10
N SER A 26 15.57 25.08 -0.88
CA SER A 26 16.95 25.51 -1.01
C SER A 26 17.71 24.49 -1.85
N ASP A 27 17.52 24.55 -3.16
CA ASP A 27 18.46 23.99 -4.11
C ASP A 27 19.60 24.99 -4.32
N GLY A 28 20.83 24.51 -4.13
CA GLY A 28 22.04 25.21 -4.54
C GLY A 28 22.99 25.51 -3.38
N LEU A 29 23.91 24.59 -3.11
CA LEU A 29 25.35 24.88 -3.20
C LEU A 29 26.14 23.60 -2.97
N ALA A 30 26.85 23.20 -4.03
CA ALA A 30 27.85 22.15 -4.01
C ALA A 30 29.03 22.55 -3.11
N ALA A 31 29.55 21.58 -2.35
CA ALA A 31 30.93 21.61 -1.87
C ALA A 31 31.57 20.22 -2.06
N LYS A 32 32.58 20.18 -2.94
CA LYS A 32 33.54 19.09 -3.10
C LYS A 32 34.39 18.95 -1.83
N HIS A 33 34.67 17.73 -1.37
CA HIS A 33 36.04 17.16 -1.33
C HIS A 33 36.13 15.76 -0.66
N GLN A 34 36.82 14.87 -1.39
CA GLN A 34 37.80 13.84 -0.98
C GLN A 34 37.44 12.64 -0.06
N THR A 35 37.37 11.49 -0.76
CA THR A 35 37.91 10.15 -0.49
C THR A 35 38.76 9.89 0.77
N GLN A 36 38.46 8.80 1.47
CA GLN A 36 39.46 7.81 1.92
C GLN A 36 38.86 6.39 1.94
N ALA A 37 39.64 5.42 1.48
CA ALA A 37 39.33 4.01 1.35
C ALA A 37 39.77 3.20 2.58
N VAL A 38 39.02 2.16 2.95
CA VAL A 38 39.49 1.04 3.78
C VAL A 38 38.94 -0.28 3.22
N PRO A 39 39.76 -1.33 3.04
CA PRO A 39 39.36 -2.61 2.46
C PRO A 39 38.93 -3.64 3.51
N GLY A 40 37.94 -4.47 3.18
CA GLY A 40 37.52 -5.61 4.01
C GLY A 40 36.40 -6.43 3.35
N GLN A 41 36.77 -7.31 2.41
CA GLN A 41 35.86 -8.25 1.74
C GLN A 41 35.28 -9.27 2.74
N HIS A 42 33.96 -9.25 2.91
CA HIS A 42 33.19 -10.42 3.35
C HIS A 42 32.63 -11.15 2.14
N VAL A 43 32.72 -12.49 2.21
CA VAL A 43 32.41 -13.47 1.18
C VAL A 43 30.94 -13.38 0.76
N ALA A 44 30.70 -13.02 -0.50
CA ALA A 44 29.38 -13.03 -1.12
C ALA A 44 28.93 -14.46 -1.39
N GLY A 45 27.81 -14.87 -0.79
CA GLY A 45 27.01 -15.97 -1.30
C GLY A 45 26.35 -15.53 -2.60
N THR A 46 26.48 -16.34 -3.65
CA THR A 46 25.96 -16.07 -4.98
C THR A 46 24.42 -15.97 -4.97
N PRO A 47 23.80 -14.84 -5.31
CA PRO A 47 22.36 -14.80 -5.57
C PRO A 47 22.08 -15.40 -6.94
N ILE A 48 21.47 -16.58 -6.93
CA ILE A 48 20.71 -17.13 -8.06
C ILE A 48 19.48 -16.24 -8.21
N ASN A 49 19.57 -15.19 -9.05
CA ASN A 49 18.49 -14.43 -9.73
C ASN A 49 18.92 -13.03 -10.23
N ALA A 50 20.21 -12.72 -10.36
CA ALA A 50 20.63 -11.54 -11.12
C ALA A 50 20.76 -11.90 -12.61
N HIS A 51 19.98 -11.27 -13.48
CA HIS A 51 20.32 -11.23 -14.89
C HIS A 51 21.55 -10.31 -15.02
N THR A 52 22.75 -10.88 -15.00
CA THR A 52 23.98 -10.08 -15.17
C THR A 52 24.07 -9.64 -16.64
N ALA A 53 23.55 -8.45 -16.96
CA ALA A 53 23.74 -7.85 -18.27
C ALA A 53 25.25 -7.69 -18.55
N LYS A 54 25.71 -8.19 -19.70
CA LYS A 54 27.13 -8.13 -20.05
C LYS A 54 27.49 -6.72 -20.55
N PRO A 55 28.71 -6.21 -20.28
CA PRO A 55 29.15 -4.94 -20.84
C PRO A 55 29.11 -4.98 -22.38
N GLY A 56 28.24 -4.15 -22.97
CA GLY A 56 28.06 -4.06 -24.43
C GLY A 56 26.79 -4.75 -24.97
N GLU A 57 25.97 -5.37 -24.12
CA GLU A 57 24.63 -5.78 -24.50
C GLU A 57 23.75 -4.54 -24.64
N LYS A 58 23.55 -4.09 -25.89
CA LYS A 58 22.52 -3.09 -26.17
C LYS A 58 21.19 -3.73 -25.80
N LEU A 59 20.61 -3.32 -24.67
CA LEU A 59 19.18 -3.41 -24.43
C LEU A 59 18.51 -2.76 -25.64
N HIS A 60 18.15 -3.60 -26.61
CA HIS A 60 17.24 -3.18 -27.64
C HIS A 60 15.94 -3.00 -26.89
N GLY A 61 15.66 -1.74 -26.54
CA GLY A 61 14.35 -1.34 -26.07
C GLY A 61 13.35 -2.03 -26.98
N ILE A 62 12.57 -2.94 -26.40
CA ILE A 62 11.51 -3.62 -27.11
C ILE A 62 10.68 -2.47 -27.68
N PRO A 63 10.52 -2.37 -29.01
CA PRO A 63 9.72 -1.30 -29.58
C PRO A 63 8.33 -1.40 -28.95
N LEU A 64 7.91 -0.37 -28.22
CA LEU A 64 6.54 -0.19 -27.75
C LEU A 64 5.65 0.04 -28.98
N GLY A 65 5.33 -1.06 -29.64
CA GLY A 65 4.68 -1.10 -30.95
C GLY A 65 4.25 -2.50 -31.31
N GLY A 66 3.74 -3.24 -30.32
CA GLY A 66 3.20 -4.58 -30.48
C GLY A 66 2.66 -5.06 -29.16
N VAL A 67 1.33 -5.06 -29.01
CA VAL A 67 0.68 -5.80 -27.92
C VAL A 67 1.08 -7.26 -28.12
N HIS A 68 2.06 -7.73 -27.34
CA HIS A 68 2.44 -9.13 -27.36
C HIS A 68 1.21 -9.92 -26.91
N PRO A 69 0.73 -10.88 -27.71
CA PRO A 69 -0.46 -11.63 -27.36
C PRO A 69 -0.14 -12.52 -26.16
N THR A 70 -0.82 -12.26 -25.05
CA THR A 70 -1.04 -13.17 -23.91
C THR A 70 0.21 -13.86 -23.35
N ALA A 71 0.97 -13.15 -22.51
CA ALA A 71 1.42 -13.83 -21.29
C ALA A 71 0.15 -14.26 -20.55
N THR A 72 -0.01 -15.55 -20.26
CA THR A 72 -1.14 -16.01 -19.44
C THR A 72 -1.16 -15.23 -18.13
N GLY A 73 -2.16 -14.36 -17.99
CA GLY A 73 -2.64 -13.81 -16.73
C GLY A 73 -2.05 -12.48 -16.28
N SER A 74 -2.32 -11.36 -16.97
CA SER A 74 -2.27 -10.03 -16.34
C SER A 74 -3.53 -9.22 -16.64
N GLN A 75 -3.89 -8.31 -15.73
CA GLN A 75 -4.98 -7.34 -15.88
C GLN A 75 -4.42 -5.93 -15.74
N ALA A 76 -4.97 -4.98 -16.48
CA ALA A 76 -4.51 -3.60 -16.42
C ALA A 76 -5.60 -2.66 -15.90
N LEU A 77 -5.21 -1.80 -14.95
CA LEU A 77 -6.05 -0.73 -14.43
C LEU A 77 -5.29 0.60 -14.56
N ILE A 78 -6.00 1.68 -14.87
CA ILE A 78 -5.44 3.01 -15.11
C ILE A 78 -5.99 3.97 -14.06
N ASP A 79 -5.11 4.69 -13.36
CA ASP A 79 -5.52 5.68 -12.37
C ASP A 79 -5.91 7.04 -12.97
N ALA A 80 -6.25 8.03 -12.13
CA ALA A 80 -6.67 9.35 -12.59
C ALA A 80 -5.57 10.13 -13.33
N SER A 81 -4.30 9.80 -13.12
CA SER A 81 -3.16 10.43 -13.82
C SER A 81 -2.89 9.82 -15.18
N GLY A 82 -3.56 8.71 -15.51
CA GLY A 82 -3.27 7.93 -16.71
C GLY A 82 -2.10 6.96 -16.55
N LEU A 83 -1.64 6.70 -15.32
CA LEU A 83 -0.67 5.66 -15.02
C LEU A 83 -1.38 4.30 -15.07
N LYS A 84 -0.92 3.43 -15.96
CA LYS A 84 -1.46 2.09 -16.19
C LYS A 84 -0.64 1.07 -15.42
N TYR A 85 -1.27 0.36 -14.50
CA TYR A 85 -0.68 -0.70 -13.71
C TYR A 85 -0.94 -2.07 -14.36
N PHE A 86 0.11 -2.88 -14.52
CA PHE A 86 0.01 -4.25 -15.06
C PHE A 86 0.07 -5.26 -13.92
N ILE A 87 -1.10 -5.73 -13.49
CA ILE A 87 -1.28 -6.61 -12.33
C ILE A 87 -1.19 -8.06 -12.80
N ASN A 88 -0.24 -8.82 -12.23
CA ASN A 88 -0.11 -10.25 -12.46
C ASN A 88 -1.30 -10.99 -11.85
N THR A 89 -1.90 -11.90 -12.62
CA THR A 89 -3.07 -12.70 -12.25
C THR A 89 -2.78 -14.19 -12.40
N ASN A 90 -3.29 -14.86 -13.44
CA ASN A 90 -3.16 -16.30 -13.63
C ASN A 90 -1.79 -16.71 -14.21
N ILE A 91 -0.71 -16.30 -13.55
CA ILE A 91 0.67 -16.70 -13.90
C ILE A 91 0.93 -18.11 -13.39
N THR A 92 1.39 -19.01 -14.27
CA THR A 92 1.54 -20.45 -14.01
C THR A 92 2.97 -20.87 -13.64
N PHE A 93 3.87 -19.92 -13.42
CA PHE A 93 5.24 -20.18 -12.97
C PHE A 93 5.55 -19.36 -11.72
N SER A 94 6.53 -19.81 -10.93
CA SER A 94 6.89 -19.20 -9.66
C SER A 94 8.15 -18.36 -9.82
N THR A 95 7.99 -17.03 -9.80
CA THR A 95 9.05 -16.07 -9.47
C THR A 95 8.48 -15.07 -8.47
N THR A 96 9.33 -14.29 -7.79
CA THR A 96 8.86 -13.15 -6.98
C THR A 96 8.18 -12.12 -7.89
N SER A 97 8.84 -11.74 -8.98
CA SER A 97 8.34 -10.78 -9.97
C SER A 97 7.00 -11.13 -10.63
N SER A 98 6.62 -12.41 -10.67
CA SER A 98 5.39 -12.86 -11.32
C SER A 98 4.35 -13.42 -10.33
N ALA A 99 4.48 -13.09 -9.04
CA ALA A 99 3.54 -13.51 -8.01
C ALA A 99 2.13 -12.95 -8.21
N SER A 100 1.13 -13.62 -7.63
CA SER A 100 -0.29 -13.25 -7.75
C SER A 100 -0.51 -11.85 -7.16
N GLY A 101 -0.96 -10.90 -7.99
CA GLY A 101 -1.22 -9.52 -7.60
C GLY A 101 0.02 -8.64 -7.45
N ALA A 102 1.22 -9.17 -7.72
CA ALA A 102 2.38 -8.32 -7.96
C ALA A 102 2.19 -7.55 -9.28
N MET A 103 2.94 -6.45 -9.46
CA MET A 103 2.92 -5.69 -10.71
C MET A 103 4.22 -5.86 -11.48
N SER A 104 4.10 -6.20 -12.75
CA SER A 104 5.26 -6.39 -13.64
C SER A 104 5.65 -5.12 -14.39
N GLU A 105 4.87 -4.04 -14.25
CA GLU A 105 5.06 -2.74 -14.89
C GLU A 105 4.00 -1.75 -14.34
N ALA A 106 4.34 -0.45 -14.30
CA ALA A 106 3.38 0.63 -14.41
C ALA A 106 3.90 1.80 -15.27
N SER A 107 3.15 2.18 -16.30
CA SER A 107 3.57 3.21 -17.26
C SER A 107 2.47 4.22 -17.60
N TYR A 108 2.86 5.47 -17.82
CA TYR A 108 1.93 6.51 -18.26
C TYR A 108 1.44 6.22 -19.67
N THR A 109 0.14 6.41 -19.89
CA THR A 109 -0.50 6.21 -21.20
C THR A 109 -0.34 7.42 -22.14
N HIS A 110 0.22 8.51 -21.64
CA HIS A 110 0.43 9.76 -22.35
C HIS A 110 1.61 10.54 -21.75
N ALA A 111 2.07 11.58 -22.44
CA ALA A 111 3.15 12.41 -21.93
C ALA A 111 2.68 13.26 -20.75
N VAL A 112 3.51 13.32 -19.71
CA VAL A 112 3.32 14.15 -18.51
C VAL A 112 4.48 15.11 -18.32
N ALA A 113 4.25 16.19 -17.58
CA ALA A 113 5.27 17.18 -17.26
C ALA A 113 6.24 16.62 -16.19
N ALA A 114 7.23 15.86 -16.63
CA ALA A 114 8.19 15.18 -15.78
C ALA A 114 9.32 16.11 -15.32
N THR A 115 9.67 16.08 -14.04
CA THR A 115 10.74 16.94 -13.49
C THR A 115 12.11 16.63 -14.09
N THR A 116 12.96 17.64 -14.26
CA THR A 116 14.33 17.49 -14.81
C THR A 116 15.42 17.77 -13.76
N MET A 117 16.66 17.40 -14.06
CA MET A 117 17.81 17.63 -13.15
C MET A 117 18.02 19.11 -12.82
N ASN A 118 17.81 20.00 -13.79
CA ASN A 118 18.10 21.43 -13.65
C ASN A 118 16.90 22.24 -13.11
N GLY A 119 15.89 21.55 -12.54
CA GLY A 119 14.59 22.15 -12.22
C GLY A 119 13.66 22.23 -13.43
N GLY A 120 12.41 22.63 -13.20
CA GLY A 120 11.37 22.64 -14.23
C GLY A 120 10.95 21.25 -14.72
N THR A 121 10.23 21.21 -15.83
CA THR A 121 9.64 19.98 -16.39
C THR A 121 9.87 19.83 -17.89
N THR A 122 9.88 18.58 -18.37
CA THR A 122 9.79 18.23 -19.79
C THR A 122 8.61 17.29 -20.02
N ASN A 123 7.98 17.34 -21.19
CA ASN A 123 6.93 16.39 -21.54
C ASN A 123 7.57 15.04 -21.88
N SER A 124 7.25 14.01 -21.10
CA SER A 124 7.75 12.65 -21.29
C SER A 124 6.67 11.63 -20.94
N THR A 125 6.63 10.52 -21.68
CA THR A 125 5.80 9.37 -21.31
C THR A 125 6.63 8.45 -20.43
N LEU A 126 6.48 8.59 -19.12
CA LEU A 126 7.25 7.81 -18.15
C LEU A 126 6.78 6.35 -18.14
N ASN A 127 7.70 5.40 -18.04
CA ASN A 127 7.45 3.95 -18.08
C ASN A 127 8.45 3.21 -17.21
N ASP A 128 8.34 1.89 -17.11
CA ASP A 128 9.29 1.05 -16.38
C ASP A 128 9.36 1.38 -14.88
N ALA A 129 8.20 1.51 -14.25
CA ALA A 129 8.16 1.67 -12.78
C ALA A 129 8.62 0.38 -12.08
N PHE A 130 8.20 -0.77 -12.59
CA PHE A 130 8.29 -2.03 -11.87
C PHE A 130 8.73 -3.18 -12.77
N ASP A 131 9.55 -4.07 -12.21
CA ASP A 131 9.88 -5.39 -12.76
C ASP A 131 9.31 -6.53 -11.91
N GLY A 132 8.54 -6.19 -10.86
CA GLY A 132 8.08 -7.15 -9.87
C GLY A 132 7.74 -6.49 -8.54
N TYR A 133 6.76 -5.59 -8.53
CA TYR A 133 6.39 -4.81 -7.34
C TYR A 133 5.35 -5.50 -6.48
N ASN A 134 5.51 -5.41 -5.16
CA ASN A 134 4.61 -5.92 -4.14
C ASN A 134 4.38 -7.45 -4.18
N THR A 135 5.45 -8.23 -4.19
CA THR A 135 5.38 -9.68 -3.98
C THR A 135 4.96 -9.99 -2.54
N LEU A 136 3.83 -10.66 -2.32
CA LEU A 136 3.44 -11.13 -0.98
C LEU A 136 4.17 -12.40 -0.61
N CYS A 137 4.83 -12.37 0.55
CA CYS A 137 5.50 -13.50 1.15
C CYS A 137 5.05 -13.70 2.61
N VAL A 138 4.90 -14.96 3.01
CA VAL A 138 4.58 -15.35 4.39
C VAL A 138 5.70 -16.23 4.95
N SER A 139 6.15 -15.93 6.16
CA SER A 139 7.16 -16.72 6.87
C SER A 139 6.62 -17.20 8.21
N LEU A 140 6.35 -18.51 8.31
CA LEU A 140 5.79 -19.12 9.52
C LEU A 140 6.80 -19.20 10.68
N ASN A 141 8.11 -19.14 10.39
CA ASN A 141 9.15 -19.09 11.42
C ASN A 141 9.52 -17.65 11.83
N GLY A 142 8.81 -16.64 11.30
CA GLY A 142 9.01 -15.24 11.65
C GLY A 142 10.20 -14.58 10.95
N THR A 143 10.77 -15.16 9.89
CA THR A 143 11.89 -14.54 9.16
C THR A 143 11.47 -13.18 8.58
N LEU A 144 12.30 -12.16 8.81
CA LEU A 144 12.18 -10.81 8.25
C LEU A 144 13.41 -10.52 7.38
N ALA A 145 13.33 -10.85 6.10
CA ALA A 145 14.37 -10.63 5.10
C ALA A 145 13.73 -10.53 3.70
N ASN A 146 14.49 -10.08 2.70
CA ASN A 146 14.02 -10.11 1.32
C ASN A 146 13.63 -11.55 0.92
N CYS A 147 12.39 -11.78 0.53
CA CYS A 147 11.96 -13.10 0.10
C CYS A 147 12.37 -13.36 -1.35
N ALA A 148 12.73 -14.61 -1.63
CA ALA A 148 13.12 -15.07 -2.96
C ALA A 148 12.48 -16.43 -3.24
N THR A 149 12.19 -16.69 -4.51
CA THR A 149 11.68 -17.99 -4.93
C THR A 149 12.68 -19.09 -4.59
N GLY A 150 12.18 -20.21 -4.05
CA GLY A 150 13.01 -21.35 -3.65
C GLY A 150 13.62 -21.23 -2.24
N ASN A 151 13.47 -20.10 -1.56
CA ASN A 151 13.89 -19.97 -0.17
C ASN A 151 12.85 -20.63 0.76
N ALA A 152 13.26 -21.67 1.48
CA ALA A 152 12.40 -22.46 2.36
C ALA A 152 11.81 -21.67 3.56
N ASN A 153 12.35 -20.48 3.88
CA ASN A 153 11.79 -19.63 4.93
C ASN A 153 10.50 -18.93 4.52
N PHE A 154 10.16 -18.92 3.23
CA PHE A 154 9.05 -18.13 2.69
C PHE A 154 8.11 -18.99 1.85
N THR A 155 6.81 -18.79 2.06
CA THR A 155 5.77 -19.16 1.10
C THR A 155 5.40 -17.91 0.31
N ILE A 156 5.61 -17.94 -1.00
CA ILE A 156 5.24 -16.85 -1.91
C ILE A 156 3.77 -17.01 -2.29
N TYR A 157 3.03 -15.90 -2.33
CA TYR A 157 1.65 -15.89 -2.78
C TYR A 157 1.57 -15.93 -4.31
N ASN A 158 1.59 -17.12 -4.91
CA ASN A 158 1.66 -17.29 -6.36
C ASN A 158 0.88 -18.53 -6.84
N GLN A 159 0.69 -18.64 -8.16
CA GLN A 159 -0.02 -19.76 -8.79
C GLN A 159 -1.42 -20.02 -8.20
N ASN A 160 -2.10 -18.95 -7.77
CA ASN A 160 -3.39 -19.05 -7.07
C ASN A 160 -4.58 -19.27 -8.02
N GLY A 161 -4.32 -19.36 -9.33
CA GLY A 161 -5.35 -19.47 -10.36
C GLY A 161 -5.90 -18.12 -10.80
N ALA A 162 -7.05 -18.16 -11.49
CA ALA A 162 -7.67 -16.96 -12.05
C ALA A 162 -8.25 -16.04 -10.95
N SER A 163 -7.97 -14.75 -11.06
CA SER A 163 -8.58 -13.69 -10.26
C SER A 163 -9.99 -13.35 -10.73
N THR A 164 -10.80 -12.77 -9.84
CA THR A 164 -12.06 -12.10 -10.19
C THR A 164 -11.91 -10.58 -10.05
N SER A 165 -12.96 -9.83 -10.35
CA SER A 165 -13.00 -8.39 -10.10
C SER A 165 -14.27 -7.97 -9.35
N GLU A 166 -14.13 -6.91 -8.55
CA GLU A 166 -15.22 -6.24 -7.83
C GLU A 166 -15.07 -4.72 -7.98
N CYS A 167 -15.88 -3.94 -7.27
CA CYS A 167 -15.76 -2.47 -7.26
C CYS A 167 -15.84 -1.87 -8.68
N ASN A 168 -16.86 -2.24 -9.45
CA ASN A 168 -17.01 -1.83 -10.86
C ASN A 168 -15.76 -2.14 -11.72
N GLY A 169 -15.08 -3.25 -11.41
CA GLY A 169 -13.86 -3.67 -12.11
C GLY A 169 -12.59 -2.94 -11.69
N ARG A 170 -12.64 -2.11 -10.63
CA ARG A 170 -11.48 -1.35 -10.12
C ARG A 170 -10.68 -2.07 -9.05
N GLN A 171 -11.18 -3.22 -8.58
CA GLN A 171 -10.51 -4.05 -7.60
C GLN A 171 -10.42 -5.49 -8.11
N ILE A 172 -9.20 -6.00 -8.19
CA ILE A 172 -8.90 -7.38 -8.57
C ILE A 172 -8.82 -8.21 -7.29
N VAL A 173 -9.52 -9.34 -7.25
CA VAL A 173 -9.62 -10.23 -6.09
C VAL A 173 -8.97 -11.56 -6.42
N PHE A 174 -8.06 -12.00 -5.55
CA PHE A 174 -7.24 -13.18 -5.78
C PHE A 174 -7.72 -14.38 -4.93
N PRO A 175 -7.64 -15.62 -5.46
CA PRO A 175 -8.05 -16.81 -4.71
C PRO A 175 -7.21 -17.06 -3.46
N THR A 176 -7.82 -17.66 -2.44
CA THR A 176 -7.12 -17.97 -1.18
C THR A 176 -6.05 -19.05 -1.38
N GLN A 177 -4.85 -18.78 -0.87
CA GLN A 177 -3.77 -19.75 -0.71
C GLN A 177 -3.73 -20.25 0.73
N VAL A 178 -3.58 -21.56 0.88
CA VAL A 178 -3.44 -22.21 2.18
C VAL A 178 -1.94 -22.33 2.51
N VAL A 179 -1.50 -21.72 3.62
CA VAL A 179 -0.10 -21.70 4.07
C VAL A 179 0.02 -22.51 5.37
N GLY A 180 1.04 -23.37 5.48
CA GLY A 180 1.17 -24.35 6.57
C GLY A 180 1.56 -25.76 6.13
N ALA A 181 1.57 -26.01 4.82
CA ALA A 181 2.22 -27.18 4.24
C ALA A 181 3.71 -26.89 4.00
N PRO A 182 4.60 -27.92 4.04
CA PRO A 182 5.86 -27.84 3.30
C PRO A 182 5.57 -27.35 1.87
N PRO A 183 6.44 -26.52 1.26
CA PRO A 183 6.21 -26.07 -0.11
C PRO A 183 5.95 -27.28 -1.01
N PRO A 184 4.89 -27.26 -1.84
CA PRO A 184 4.65 -28.37 -2.75
C PRO A 184 5.88 -28.55 -3.65
N PRO A 185 6.24 -29.80 -4.02
CA PRO A 185 7.12 -30.02 -5.16
C PRO A 185 6.57 -29.23 -6.36
N VAL A 186 7.46 -28.60 -7.13
CA VAL A 186 7.10 -27.81 -8.31
C VAL A 186 6.14 -28.63 -9.20
N GLY A 187 4.90 -28.16 -9.35
CA GLY A 187 3.88 -28.79 -10.21
C GLY A 187 2.69 -29.46 -9.52
N ALA A 188 2.54 -29.42 -8.19
CA ALA A 188 1.37 -29.98 -7.51
C ALA A 188 0.29 -28.91 -7.20
N VAL A 189 -0.96 -29.17 -7.64
CA VAL A 189 -2.16 -28.44 -7.20
C VAL A 189 -2.62 -28.94 -5.82
N ASN A 190 -2.92 -27.99 -4.94
CA ASN A 190 -3.50 -28.10 -3.59
C ASN A 190 -4.19 -29.45 -3.27
N ALA A 191 -3.43 -30.41 -2.73
CA ALA A 191 -3.96 -31.68 -2.25
C ALA A 191 -3.70 -31.84 -0.74
N GLY A 192 -4.74 -31.61 0.08
CA GLY A 192 -4.98 -32.35 1.33
C GLY A 192 -4.04 -32.15 2.53
N ILE A 193 -3.43 -30.98 2.73
CA ILE A 193 -2.61 -30.71 3.93
C ILE A 193 -3.34 -29.73 4.86
N ALA A 194 -3.31 -29.96 6.17
CA ALA A 194 -3.89 -29.06 7.18
C ALA A 194 -3.10 -27.75 7.23
N GLY A 195 -3.52 -26.75 6.45
CA GLY A 195 -2.96 -25.40 6.54
C GLY A 195 -3.31 -24.70 7.84
N VAL A 196 -2.43 -23.82 8.27
CA VAL A 196 -2.57 -23.04 9.52
C VAL A 196 -2.97 -21.59 9.25
N LEU A 197 -2.75 -21.11 8.02
CA LEU A 197 -3.15 -19.79 7.55
C LEU A 197 -3.89 -19.89 6.22
N ASN A 198 -4.96 -19.12 6.08
CA ASN A 198 -5.52 -18.73 4.79
C ASN A 198 -4.99 -17.35 4.44
N VAL A 199 -4.42 -17.20 3.25
CA VAL A 199 -3.84 -15.97 2.73
C VAL A 199 -4.57 -15.60 1.45
N SER A 200 -5.01 -14.36 1.31
CA SER A 200 -5.56 -13.85 0.06
C SER A 200 -5.21 -12.38 -0.12
N ARG A 201 -5.41 -11.88 -1.33
CA ARG A 201 -5.04 -10.51 -1.69
C ARG A 201 -6.14 -9.83 -2.49
N LYS A 202 -6.23 -8.50 -2.34
CA LYS A 202 -6.96 -7.63 -3.27
C LYS A 202 -6.08 -6.48 -3.75
N VAL A 203 -6.23 -6.09 -5.02
CA VAL A 203 -5.50 -4.95 -5.62
C VAL A 203 -6.51 -3.96 -6.18
N TYR A 204 -6.50 -2.73 -5.71
CA TYR A 204 -7.41 -1.66 -6.14
C TYR A 204 -6.63 -0.52 -6.79
N VAL A 205 -7.17 0.01 -7.90
CA VAL A 205 -6.69 1.23 -8.54
C VAL A 205 -7.90 2.16 -8.74
N PRO A 206 -7.93 3.36 -8.13
CA PRO A 206 -9.02 4.32 -8.26
C PRO A 206 -9.07 4.95 -9.66
N THR A 207 -10.16 5.64 -9.98
CA THR A 207 -10.28 6.45 -11.22
C THR A 207 -10.23 7.95 -10.95
N ASP A 208 -10.27 8.34 -9.69
CA ASP A 208 -10.36 9.71 -9.17
C ASP A 208 -9.20 10.07 -8.22
N ASP A 209 -8.20 9.19 -8.15
CA ASP A 209 -6.96 9.38 -7.41
C ASP A 209 -5.79 8.67 -8.14
N THR A 210 -4.57 8.79 -7.62
CA THR A 210 -3.31 8.43 -8.29
C THR A 210 -2.49 7.44 -7.47
N PHE A 211 -2.99 6.21 -7.31
CA PHE A 211 -2.30 5.15 -6.55
C PHE A 211 -2.79 3.75 -6.93
N ALA A 212 -2.04 2.74 -6.52
CA ALA A 212 -2.56 1.38 -6.35
C ALA A 212 -2.51 0.96 -4.88
N ARG A 213 -3.48 0.17 -4.44
CA ARG A 213 -3.64 -0.31 -3.06
C ARG A 213 -3.70 -1.83 -3.02
N TRP A 214 -2.92 -2.43 -2.13
CA TRP A 214 -2.99 -3.86 -1.79
C TRP A 214 -3.64 -4.06 -0.43
N LEU A 215 -4.42 -5.13 -0.31
CA LEU A 215 -4.87 -5.68 0.96
C LEU A 215 -4.36 -7.12 1.07
N GLU A 216 -3.45 -7.37 2.00
CA GLU A 216 -2.96 -8.70 2.33
C GLU A 216 -3.79 -9.26 3.48
N VAL A 217 -4.72 -10.15 3.16
CA VAL A 217 -5.69 -10.71 4.10
C VAL A 217 -5.16 -12.03 4.63
N VAL A 218 -4.94 -12.13 5.94
CA VAL A 218 -4.43 -13.33 6.60
C VAL A 218 -5.37 -13.78 7.72
N THR A 219 -5.79 -15.04 7.66
CA THR A 219 -6.70 -15.65 8.65
C THR A 219 -6.05 -16.89 9.28
N ASN A 220 -6.05 -16.97 10.61
CA ASN A 220 -5.59 -18.16 11.33
C ASN A 220 -6.70 -19.21 11.38
N THR A 221 -6.48 -20.33 10.69
CA THR A 221 -7.43 -21.47 10.63
C THR A 221 -7.11 -22.57 11.63
N SER A 222 -6.03 -22.42 12.40
CA SER A 222 -5.64 -23.37 13.43
C SER A 222 -6.40 -23.15 14.76
N ALA A 223 -6.28 -24.11 15.68
CA ALA A 223 -6.87 -24.03 17.01
C ALA A 223 -5.99 -23.28 18.03
N ALA A 224 -4.80 -22.79 17.64
CA ALA A 224 -3.86 -22.11 18.52
C ALA A 224 -3.51 -20.70 17.99
N PRO A 225 -3.10 -19.76 18.87
CA PRO A 225 -2.53 -18.50 18.41
C PRO A 225 -1.27 -18.73 17.57
N LEU A 226 -1.11 -17.94 16.50
CA LEU A 226 0.05 -17.98 15.61
C LEU A 226 0.74 -16.62 15.56
N THR A 227 2.07 -16.63 15.54
CA THR A 227 2.91 -15.46 15.24
C THR A 227 3.79 -15.79 14.05
N PHE A 228 3.77 -14.95 13.02
CA PHE A 228 4.45 -15.16 11.76
C PHE A 228 4.79 -13.80 11.12
N SER A 229 5.52 -13.80 10.01
CA SER A 229 5.84 -12.59 9.26
C SER A 229 5.08 -12.51 7.94
N VAL A 230 4.60 -11.31 7.60
CA VAL A 230 4.04 -10.94 6.29
C VAL A 230 4.98 -9.91 5.67
N LEU A 231 5.42 -10.15 4.44
CA LEU A 231 6.43 -9.34 3.77
C LEU A 231 5.98 -8.93 2.37
N SER A 232 6.46 -7.75 1.96
CA SER A 232 6.45 -7.30 0.57
C SER A 232 7.89 -7.22 0.07
N SER A 233 8.18 -7.94 -1.00
CA SER A 233 9.42 -7.83 -1.77
C SER A 233 9.13 -7.19 -3.12
N ASN A 234 10.04 -6.33 -3.57
CA ASN A 234 9.82 -5.52 -4.76
C ASN A 234 11.03 -5.61 -5.69
N ASN A 235 10.81 -5.25 -6.94
CA ASN A 235 11.81 -5.01 -7.96
C ASN A 235 11.35 -3.77 -8.74
N LEU A 236 12.12 -2.69 -8.63
CA LEU A 236 11.84 -1.40 -9.26
C LEU A 236 12.55 -1.33 -10.62
N GLY A 237 11.88 -0.84 -11.66
CA GLY A 237 12.47 -0.71 -13.00
C GLY A 237 13.64 0.27 -13.07
N SER A 238 13.86 1.06 -12.02
CA SER A 238 15.01 1.94 -11.89
C SER A 238 16.37 1.24 -11.70
N ASP A 239 16.40 -0.09 -11.51
CA ASP A 239 17.62 -0.90 -11.42
C ASP A 239 18.62 -0.34 -10.38
N ASN A 240 19.92 -0.53 -10.63
CA ASN A 240 21.03 0.06 -9.86
C ASN A 240 21.06 1.61 -9.86
N ASN A 241 20.13 2.24 -10.56
CA ASN A 241 19.98 3.68 -10.64
C ASN A 241 18.91 4.21 -9.67
N THR A 242 18.29 3.33 -8.89
CA THR A 242 17.36 3.65 -7.81
C THR A 242 17.99 4.61 -6.80
N LYS A 243 17.28 5.68 -6.45
CA LYS A 243 17.67 6.67 -5.43
C LYS A 243 16.53 6.94 -4.47
N ILE A 244 16.86 7.00 -3.18
CA ILE A 244 15.93 7.43 -2.13
C ILE A 244 15.90 8.96 -2.16
N THR A 245 14.71 9.55 -2.34
CA THR A 245 14.56 11.00 -2.51
C THR A 245 13.94 11.69 -1.32
N ALA A 246 13.08 11.00 -0.57
CA ALA A 246 12.49 11.49 0.66
C ALA A 246 11.95 10.33 1.49
N THR A 247 11.81 10.56 2.79
CA THR A 247 11.18 9.63 3.74
C THR A 247 10.31 10.42 4.70
N SER A 248 9.32 9.76 5.29
CA SER A 248 8.38 10.42 6.21
C SER A 248 9.03 11.04 7.45
N THR A 249 10.20 10.55 7.86
CA THR A 249 10.97 11.09 9.00
C THR A 249 12.11 12.00 8.57
N GLY A 250 12.37 12.12 7.27
CA GLY A 250 13.54 12.83 6.73
C GLY A 250 14.87 12.09 6.90
N THR A 251 14.85 10.83 7.35
CA THR A 251 16.05 10.01 7.56
C THR A 251 16.34 9.14 6.34
N ILE A 252 17.59 9.10 5.89
CA ILE A 252 18.08 8.21 4.82
C ILE A 252 19.35 7.49 5.34
N PRO A 253 19.40 6.14 5.36
CA PRO A 253 18.36 5.22 4.92
C PRO A 253 17.10 5.25 5.82
N PRO A 254 15.92 4.91 5.28
CA PRO A 254 14.69 4.86 6.06
C PRO A 254 14.74 3.79 7.15
N THR A 255 13.94 3.98 8.18
CA THR A 255 13.85 3.09 9.34
C THR A 255 12.42 2.59 9.52
N ILE A 256 12.19 1.69 10.48
CA ILE A 256 10.83 1.22 10.81
C ILE A 256 9.90 2.33 11.35
N ALA A 257 10.47 3.49 11.72
CA ALA A 257 9.68 4.67 12.07
C ALA A 257 8.99 5.28 10.84
N ASP A 258 9.52 5.05 9.65
CA ASP A 258 8.98 5.61 8.41
C ASP A 258 7.63 4.98 8.02
N LYS A 259 6.75 5.86 7.56
CA LYS A 259 5.40 5.54 7.06
C LYS A 259 5.37 5.42 5.56
N TRP A 260 6.24 6.18 4.89
CA TRP A 260 6.43 6.13 3.46
C TRP A 260 7.88 6.45 3.08
N VAL A 261 8.27 5.98 1.91
CA VAL A 261 9.57 6.22 1.27
C VAL A 261 9.30 6.63 -0.17
N ALA A 262 9.98 7.66 -0.67
CA ALA A 262 9.91 8.07 -2.06
C ALA A 262 11.21 7.72 -2.79
N THR A 263 11.10 7.10 -3.96
CA THR A 263 12.23 6.66 -4.78
C THR A 263 12.13 7.22 -6.20
N PHE A 264 13.23 7.10 -6.93
CA PHE A 264 13.41 7.70 -8.24
C PHE A 264 14.58 7.04 -8.97
N GLN A 265 14.44 6.83 -10.28
CA GLN A 265 15.56 6.53 -11.16
C GLN A 265 16.44 7.76 -11.37
N ASN A 266 17.70 7.76 -10.92
CA ASN A 266 18.58 8.92 -11.11
C ASN A 266 18.62 9.39 -12.58
N TYR A 267 18.80 10.70 -12.78
CA TYR A 267 18.80 11.28 -14.12
C TYR A 267 19.91 10.71 -15.02
N SER A 268 19.54 10.39 -16.26
CA SER A 268 20.47 10.16 -17.36
C SER A 268 20.55 11.44 -18.20
N GLY A 269 21.68 12.15 -18.10
CA GLY A 269 21.75 13.54 -18.57
C GLY A 269 20.85 14.43 -17.72
N THR A 270 19.87 15.12 -18.32
CA THR A 270 18.95 16.00 -17.59
C THR A 270 17.57 15.39 -17.33
N THR A 271 17.30 14.19 -17.84
CA THR A 271 15.97 13.53 -17.80
C THR A 271 16.05 12.12 -17.23
N SER A 272 14.90 11.55 -16.89
CA SER A 272 14.76 10.14 -16.49
C SER A 272 13.47 9.61 -17.09
N SER A 273 13.47 8.32 -17.45
CA SER A 273 12.36 7.63 -18.10
C SER A 273 11.30 7.15 -17.11
N ASP A 274 11.65 7.00 -15.84
CA ASP A 274 10.80 6.24 -14.93
C ASP A 274 9.89 7.16 -14.09
N PRO A 275 8.69 6.70 -13.71
CA PRO A 275 7.88 7.37 -12.71
C PRO A 275 8.67 7.63 -11.41
N ARG A 276 8.37 8.72 -10.72
CA ARG A 276 8.88 8.96 -9.37
C ARG A 276 7.91 8.30 -8.41
N GLU A 277 8.41 7.44 -7.55
CA GLU A 277 7.55 6.53 -6.80
C GLU A 277 7.41 6.95 -5.35
N GLY A 278 6.23 6.71 -4.80
CA GLY A 278 5.95 6.82 -3.38
C GLY A 278 5.41 5.50 -2.84
N HIS A 279 6.14 4.87 -1.94
CA HIS A 279 5.79 3.61 -1.28
C HIS A 279 5.22 3.91 0.09
N VAL A 280 3.98 3.50 0.37
CA VAL A 280 3.33 3.71 1.67
C VAL A 280 3.20 2.38 2.39
N LEU A 281 3.85 2.31 3.54
CA LEU A 281 4.11 1.07 4.27
C LEU A 281 3.12 0.87 5.42
N GLN A 282 2.79 1.96 6.12
CA GLN A 282 1.94 1.98 7.32
C GLN A 282 1.45 3.40 7.60
N GLY A 283 0.48 3.55 8.49
CA GLY A 283 -0.02 4.83 9.00
C GLY A 283 0.41 5.13 10.43
N ALA A 284 0.09 6.33 10.91
CA ALA A 284 0.18 6.66 12.33
C ALA A 284 -0.75 5.75 13.16
N GLY A 285 -0.32 5.42 14.38
CA GLY A 285 -1.13 4.62 15.33
C GLY A 285 -1.39 3.17 14.91
N ALA A 286 -0.58 2.60 14.02
CA ALA A 286 -0.68 1.21 13.59
C ALA A 286 -0.64 0.22 14.77
N ALA A 287 -1.67 -0.62 14.91
CA ALA A 287 -1.70 -1.70 15.90
C ALA A 287 -0.73 -2.85 15.56
N THR A 288 -0.39 -3.00 14.28
CA THR A 288 0.70 -3.86 13.80
C THR A 288 1.70 -2.97 13.06
N PRO A 289 2.67 -2.38 13.77
CA PRO A 289 3.64 -1.48 13.16
C PRO A 289 4.64 -2.24 12.29
N LEU A 290 5.28 -1.51 11.39
CA LEU A 290 6.35 -2.03 10.56
C LEU A 290 7.47 -2.62 11.42
N SER A 291 7.88 -3.86 11.11
CA SER A 291 8.84 -4.63 11.91
C SER A 291 10.23 -4.68 11.30
N ALA A 292 10.32 -4.61 9.97
CA ALA A 292 11.59 -4.52 9.24
C ALA A 292 11.39 -3.81 7.90
N ILE A 293 12.46 -3.19 7.42
CA ILE A 293 12.49 -2.44 6.16
C ILE A 293 13.92 -2.45 5.61
N SER A 294 14.04 -2.48 4.28
CA SER A 294 15.28 -2.25 3.57
C SER A 294 15.00 -1.42 2.32
N PHE A 295 15.64 -0.26 2.26
CA PHE A 295 15.83 0.53 1.05
C PHE A 295 17.28 0.97 1.03
N ALA A 296 17.91 0.89 -0.13
CA ALA A 296 19.26 1.40 -0.32
C ALA A 296 19.36 2.10 -1.67
N ASP A 297 20.20 3.14 -1.72
CA ASP A 297 20.60 3.73 -2.98
C ASP A 297 21.30 2.67 -3.84
N SER A 298 21.01 2.69 -5.14
CA SER A 298 21.53 1.74 -6.12
C SER A 298 21.12 0.27 -5.91
N ASP A 299 20.04 0.05 -5.15
CA ASP A 299 19.37 -1.24 -4.99
C ASP A 299 17.88 -1.08 -5.36
N ASP A 300 17.47 -1.81 -6.39
CA ASP A 300 16.11 -1.90 -6.92
C ASP A 300 15.23 -2.91 -6.19
N ASN A 301 15.75 -3.61 -5.17
CA ASN A 301 15.04 -4.67 -4.47
C ASN A 301 14.60 -4.28 -3.05
N PRO A 302 13.90 -3.15 -2.84
CA PRO A 302 13.46 -2.80 -1.51
C PRO A 302 12.44 -3.81 -1.00
N TRP A 303 12.42 -4.01 0.31
CA TRP A 303 11.46 -4.90 0.95
C TRP A 303 11.10 -4.39 2.33
N TRP A 304 9.97 -4.85 2.84
CA TRP A 304 9.52 -4.51 4.18
C TRP A 304 8.61 -5.61 4.73
N GLY A 305 8.44 -5.65 6.05
CA GLY A 305 7.67 -6.72 6.69
C GLY A 305 7.12 -6.39 8.06
N PHE A 306 6.15 -7.21 8.46
CA PHE A 306 5.37 -7.08 9.68
C PHE A 306 5.37 -8.41 10.43
N THR A 307 5.60 -8.36 11.73
CA THR A 307 5.31 -9.48 12.63
C THR A 307 3.83 -9.43 12.99
N VAL A 308 3.08 -10.47 12.61
CA VAL A 308 1.63 -10.57 12.78
C VAL A 308 1.33 -11.68 13.78
N THR A 309 0.51 -11.37 14.79
CA THR A 309 -0.07 -12.36 15.70
C THR A 309 -1.58 -12.45 15.49
N LEU A 310 -2.10 -13.68 15.35
CA LEU A 310 -3.53 -13.99 15.18
C LEU A 310 -3.98 -15.05 16.18
N ASN A 311 -5.06 -14.79 16.90
CA ASN A 311 -5.81 -15.81 17.64
C ASN A 311 -6.52 -16.79 16.68
N PRO A 312 -6.96 -17.97 17.16
CA PRO A 312 -7.77 -18.90 16.37
C PRO A 312 -8.98 -18.20 15.73
N GLY A 313 -9.16 -18.37 14.42
CA GLY A 313 -10.24 -17.76 13.65
C GLY A 313 -10.11 -16.25 13.40
N GLN A 314 -9.04 -15.60 13.89
CA GLN A 314 -8.84 -14.17 13.69
C GLN A 314 -8.31 -13.88 12.28
N THR A 315 -8.80 -12.79 11.69
CA THR A 315 -8.28 -12.19 10.47
C THR A 315 -7.62 -10.84 10.78
N LYS A 316 -6.52 -10.55 10.08
CA LYS A 316 -5.95 -9.21 9.97
C LYS A 316 -5.62 -8.90 8.52
N ILE A 317 -5.61 -7.61 8.20
CA ILE A 317 -5.24 -7.09 6.90
C ILE A 317 -4.03 -6.17 7.05
N ILE A 318 -3.01 -6.41 6.24
CA ILE A 318 -1.91 -5.46 6.03
C ILE A 318 -2.18 -4.74 4.70
N MET A 319 -2.21 -3.41 4.73
CA MET A 319 -2.52 -2.60 3.56
C MET A 319 -1.27 -1.87 3.06
N HIS A 320 -1.07 -1.80 1.75
CA HIS A 320 0.04 -1.06 1.14
C HIS A 320 -0.47 -0.14 0.04
N PHE A 321 0.27 0.94 -0.22
CA PHE A 321 0.03 1.77 -1.39
C PHE A 321 1.32 2.00 -2.17
N VAL A 322 1.17 2.20 -3.48
CA VAL A 322 2.19 2.83 -4.31
C VAL A 322 1.57 3.92 -5.16
N THR A 323 2.34 4.95 -5.46
CA THR A 323 1.98 5.97 -6.43
C THR A 323 3.16 6.18 -7.38
N GLY A 324 2.88 6.44 -8.66
CA GLY A 324 3.88 6.85 -9.65
C GLY A 324 3.55 8.25 -10.14
N GLN A 325 4.48 9.18 -9.99
CA GLN A 325 4.27 10.61 -10.19
C GLN A 325 5.27 11.21 -11.19
N PRO A 326 4.95 12.34 -11.85
CA PRO A 326 5.87 12.99 -12.78
C PRO A 326 7.08 13.65 -12.07
N GLY A 327 7.03 13.83 -10.75
CA GLY A 327 8.07 14.53 -10.00
C GLY A 327 8.30 14.01 -8.59
N LYS A 328 9.53 14.21 -8.08
CA LYS A 328 9.96 13.70 -6.76
C LYS A 328 9.11 14.26 -5.62
N VAL A 329 8.85 15.57 -5.65
CA VAL A 329 8.00 16.25 -4.65
C VAL A 329 6.55 15.76 -4.73
N ALA A 330 6.03 15.53 -5.93
CA ALA A 330 4.69 14.99 -6.12
C ALA A 330 4.57 13.55 -5.55
N ALA A 331 5.58 12.70 -5.78
CA ALA A 331 5.65 11.35 -5.21
C ALA A 331 5.64 11.38 -3.68
N ALA A 332 6.51 12.18 -3.07
CA ALA A 332 6.57 12.34 -1.61
C ALA A 332 5.26 12.90 -1.03
N THR A 333 4.68 13.92 -1.69
CA THR A 333 3.42 14.55 -1.24
C THR A 333 2.25 13.57 -1.29
N GLN A 334 2.12 12.82 -2.39
CA GLN A 334 1.05 11.84 -2.54
C GLN A 334 1.24 10.67 -1.57
N ALA A 335 2.46 10.20 -1.35
CA ALA A 335 2.75 9.16 -0.35
C ALA A 335 2.42 9.64 1.08
N ALA A 336 2.78 10.88 1.42
CA ALA A 336 2.43 11.49 2.70
C ALA A 336 0.91 11.62 2.88
N ARG A 337 0.17 12.02 1.83
CA ARG A 337 -1.29 12.08 1.86
C ARG A 337 -1.90 10.70 2.08
N LEU A 338 -1.46 9.69 1.34
CA LEU A 338 -1.96 8.31 1.49
C LEU A 338 -1.67 7.70 2.87
N ALA A 339 -0.55 8.08 3.50
CA ALA A 339 -0.23 7.67 4.87
C ALA A 339 -1.26 8.15 5.92
N THR A 340 -2.10 9.15 5.58
CA THR A 340 -3.19 9.64 6.44
C THR A 340 -4.56 9.05 6.10
N LEU A 341 -4.65 8.09 5.17
CA LEU A 341 -5.90 7.45 4.73
C LEU A 341 -7.00 8.41 4.27
N PRO A 342 -6.79 9.16 3.17
CA PRO A 342 -7.83 10.01 2.60
C PRO A 342 -9.05 9.16 2.17
N PRO A 343 -10.27 9.72 2.07
CA PRO A 343 -11.48 8.94 1.77
C PRO A 343 -11.38 8.04 0.53
N THR A 344 -10.77 8.53 -0.55
CA THR A 344 -10.51 7.77 -1.79
C THR A 344 -9.67 6.52 -1.55
N SER A 345 -8.75 6.54 -0.58
CA SER A 345 -7.93 5.37 -0.21
C SER A 345 -8.69 4.29 0.54
N LEU A 346 -9.94 4.54 0.94
CA LEU A 346 -10.82 3.61 1.67
C LEU A 346 -12.01 3.13 0.84
N GLU A 347 -12.12 3.58 -0.40
CA GLU A 347 -13.14 3.12 -1.33
C GLU A 347 -13.06 1.61 -1.54
N CYS A 348 -14.23 1.02 -1.77
CA CYS A 348 -14.39 -0.42 -2.00
C CYS A 348 -13.84 -1.33 -0.88
N LEU A 349 -13.63 -0.77 0.30
CA LEU A 349 -13.50 -1.54 1.54
C LEU A 349 -14.88 -1.70 2.17
N SER A 350 -15.16 -2.91 2.65
CA SER A 350 -16.23 -3.15 3.60
C SER A 350 -15.88 -2.58 4.98
N THR A 351 -16.88 -2.46 5.86
CA THR A 351 -16.65 -2.07 7.26
C THR A 351 -15.80 -3.09 8.00
N THR A 352 -15.94 -4.38 7.66
CA THR A 352 -15.15 -5.46 8.24
C THR A 352 -13.68 -5.32 7.84
N GLU A 353 -13.39 -5.16 6.54
CA GLU A 353 -12.01 -4.98 6.06
C GLU A 353 -11.35 -3.76 6.70
N ARG A 354 -12.07 -2.63 6.82
CA ARG A 354 -11.56 -1.44 7.52
C ARG A 354 -11.18 -1.71 8.98
N ALA A 355 -11.95 -2.55 9.68
CA ALA A 355 -11.67 -2.91 11.06
C ALA A 355 -10.54 -3.94 11.20
N GLU A 356 -10.31 -4.75 10.17
CA GLU A 356 -9.26 -5.78 10.14
C GLU A 356 -7.90 -5.23 9.68
N ILE A 357 -7.85 -4.04 9.05
CA ILE A 357 -6.60 -3.35 8.74
C ILE A 357 -5.89 -2.95 10.05
N THR A 358 -4.66 -3.43 10.24
CA THR A 358 -3.91 -3.20 11.49
C THR A 358 -2.65 -2.36 11.34
N ASN A 359 -2.11 -2.19 10.14
CA ASN A 359 -0.92 -1.35 9.89
C ASN A 359 -1.25 0.13 9.62
N PHE A 360 -2.51 0.52 9.81
CA PHE A 360 -2.96 1.91 9.91
C PHE A 360 -3.90 2.00 11.10
N ALA A 361 -3.92 3.12 11.82
CA ALA A 361 -5.02 3.39 12.74
C ALA A 361 -6.31 3.39 11.92
N ALA A 362 -7.23 2.48 12.23
CA ALA A 362 -8.46 2.32 11.48
C ALA A 362 -9.19 3.67 11.42
N ALA A 363 -9.47 4.13 10.20
CA ALA A 363 -10.46 5.18 9.95
C ALA A 363 -11.85 4.58 10.18
N VAL A 364 -12.14 4.17 11.42
CA VAL A 364 -13.51 3.88 11.84
C VAL A 364 -14.20 5.23 11.84
N PRO A 365 -15.18 5.49 10.96
CA PRO A 365 -16.01 6.67 11.13
C PRO A 365 -16.58 6.56 12.55
N PRO A 366 -16.58 7.63 13.37
CA PRO A 366 -17.29 7.58 14.62
C PRO A 366 -18.70 7.02 14.34
N PRO A 367 -19.20 6.06 15.13
CA PRO A 367 -20.52 5.49 14.90
C PRO A 367 -21.47 6.66 14.64
N ALA A 368 -22.22 6.59 13.54
CA ALA A 368 -23.15 7.65 13.16
C ALA A 368 -23.92 8.05 14.41
N ALA A 369 -23.83 9.32 14.81
CA ALA A 369 -24.47 9.78 16.03
C ALA A 369 -25.93 9.34 15.95
N VAL A 370 -26.34 8.44 16.85
CA VAL A 370 -27.75 8.11 16.98
C VAL A 370 -28.43 9.45 17.24
N PRO A 371 -29.37 9.90 16.40
CA PRO A 371 -30.01 11.18 16.62
C PRO A 371 -30.62 11.14 18.01
N SER A 372 -30.00 11.85 18.95
CA SER A 372 -30.59 12.02 20.27
C SER A 372 -31.86 12.83 20.02
N MET A 373 -33.00 12.28 20.42
CA MET A 373 -34.23 13.08 20.42
C MET A 373 -33.92 14.34 21.21
N SER A 374 -34.11 15.49 20.57
CA SER A 374 -33.98 16.76 21.27
C SER A 374 -34.92 16.77 22.49
N PRO A 375 -34.66 17.57 23.53
CA PRO A 375 -35.59 17.72 24.65
C PRO A 375 -37.03 18.06 24.19
N LEU A 376 -37.16 18.76 23.06
CA LEU A 376 -38.43 19.02 22.37
C LEU A 376 -39.04 17.75 21.76
N GLY A 377 -38.24 16.90 21.11
CA GLY A 377 -38.70 15.60 20.61
C GLY A 377 -39.18 14.68 21.74
N LEU A 378 -38.49 14.66 22.88
CA LEU A 378 -38.92 13.94 24.09
C LEU A 378 -40.24 14.51 24.66
N ALA A 379 -40.35 15.85 24.72
CA ALA A 379 -41.54 16.52 25.25
C ALA A 379 -42.79 16.28 24.37
N LEU A 380 -42.64 16.30 23.05
CA LEU A 380 -43.72 16.00 22.11
C LEU A 380 -44.19 14.55 22.22
N LEU A 381 -43.25 13.59 22.39
CA LEU A 381 -43.58 12.19 22.59
C LEU A 381 -44.33 11.97 23.92
N ALA A 382 -43.90 12.64 24.99
CA ALA A 382 -44.57 12.60 26.28
C ALA A 382 -45.98 13.21 26.23
N LEU A 383 -46.15 14.34 25.53
CA LEU A 383 -47.45 14.98 25.33
C LEU A 383 -48.40 14.12 24.50
N ALA A 384 -47.90 13.45 23.46
CA ALA A 384 -48.68 12.49 22.69
C ALA A 384 -49.14 11.30 23.55
N GLY A 385 -48.25 10.77 24.40
CA GLY A 385 -48.60 9.72 25.37
C GLY A 385 -49.66 10.17 26.39
N CYS A 386 -49.53 11.38 26.95
CA CYS A 386 -50.53 11.95 27.85
C CYS A 386 -51.88 12.19 27.16
N GLY A 387 -51.88 12.63 25.90
CA GLY A 387 -53.10 12.81 25.11
C GLY A 387 -53.86 11.51 24.90
N VAL A 388 -53.15 10.41 24.60
CA VAL A 388 -53.74 9.07 24.44
C VAL A 388 -54.30 8.56 25.77
N ALA A 389 -53.60 8.76 26.89
CA ALA A 389 -54.09 8.37 28.22
C ALA A 389 -55.36 9.15 28.63
N LEU A 390 -55.39 10.46 28.37
CA LEU A 390 -56.57 11.30 28.63
C LEU A 390 -57.77 10.91 27.75
N PHE A 391 -57.53 10.55 26.49
CA PHE A 391 -58.57 10.08 25.58
C PHE A 391 -59.13 8.71 25.99
N ALA A 392 -58.27 7.82 26.50
CA ALA A 392 -58.68 6.53 27.04
C ALA A 392 -59.48 6.65 28.35
N LEU A 393 -59.13 7.61 29.22
CA LEU A 393 -59.87 7.88 30.46
C LEU A 393 -61.24 8.52 30.19
N ARG A 394 -61.36 9.39 29.18
CA ARG A 394 -62.65 9.98 28.76
C ARG A 394 -63.63 9.01 28.13
N ARG A 395 -63.18 7.86 27.61
CA ARG A 395 -64.05 6.80 27.07
C ARG A 395 -64.55 5.82 28.14
N ARG A 396 -64.07 5.93 29.39
CA ARG A 396 -64.43 5.05 30.51
C ARG A 396 -65.33 5.72 31.57
N ALA A 397 -65.70 6.98 31.36
CA ALA A 397 -66.78 7.68 32.06
C ALA A 397 -67.93 7.89 31.09
#